data_AF-A0A7J8NDR7-F1
#
_entry.id   AF-A0A7J8NDR7-F1
#
_cell.length_a   1.000
_cell.length_b   1.000
_cell.length_c   1.000
_cell.angle_alpha   90.00
_cell.angle_beta   90.00
_cell.angle_gamma   90.00
#
_symmetry.space_group_name_H-M   'P 1'
#
loop_
_entity.id
_entity.type
_entity.pdbx_description
1 polymer ?
#
loop_
_entity_poly.entity_id
_entity_poly.type
_entity_poly.pdbx_seq_one_letter_code
_entity_poly.pdbx_strand_id
1 'polypeptide(L)'
;MANVDLVDTELANLNIIDEEEDPMVVLGENKADEELHDLCLVGRVLTDSVVNFPSLRNILADLWRPLRGVSITELENKRILFRFYSEIDLKRVLDGMPWFFNRHLIVFHKLAGDEDPNSIPLWHAAFWVQVHNLPKGVTSEGTAPAR
;
A
#
# COMPACT_ATOMS: atom_id res chain seq x y z
N MET A 1 -15.65 -45.82 -25.03
CA MET A 1 -16.75 -44.91 -24.64
C MET A 1 -16.51 -44.55 -23.19
N ALA A 2 -16.00 -43.34 -22.95
CA ALA A 2 -15.57 -42.87 -21.64
C ALA A 2 -16.79 -42.51 -20.78
N ASN A 3 -16.77 -42.87 -19.50
CA ASN A 3 -17.62 -42.26 -18.49
C ASN A 3 -16.70 -41.47 -17.56
N VAL A 4 -16.65 -40.16 -17.81
CA VAL A 4 -15.87 -39.15 -17.07
C VAL A 4 -16.87 -38.51 -16.10
N ASP A 5 -17.22 -39.20 -15.02
CA ASP A 5 -18.22 -38.71 -14.05
C ASP A 5 -17.76 -38.88 -12.59
N LEU A 6 -16.44 -38.99 -12.34
CA LEU A 6 -15.92 -39.11 -10.96
C LEU A 6 -15.19 -37.87 -10.44
N VAL A 7 -15.08 -36.81 -11.24
CA VAL A 7 -14.24 -35.63 -10.88
C VAL A 7 -15.05 -34.38 -10.57
N ASP A 8 -16.35 -34.35 -10.89
CA ASP A 8 -17.18 -33.15 -10.70
C ASP A 8 -17.84 -33.05 -9.32
N THR A 9 -17.95 -34.16 -8.58
CA THR A 9 -18.66 -34.19 -7.29
C THR A 9 -17.79 -33.72 -6.12
N GLU A 10 -16.47 -33.65 -6.28
CA GLU A 10 -15.54 -33.29 -5.21
C GLU A 10 -15.15 -31.80 -5.19
N LEU A 11 -15.60 -31.03 -6.19
CA LEU A 11 -15.38 -29.57 -6.26
C LEU A 11 -16.47 -28.74 -5.58
N ALA A 12 -17.60 -29.35 -5.23
CA ALA A 12 -18.76 -28.65 -4.65
C ALA A 12 -18.66 -28.40 -3.14
N ASN A 13 -17.61 -28.89 -2.47
CA ASN A 13 -17.45 -28.81 -1.01
C ASN A 13 -16.34 -27.87 -0.53
N LEU A 14 -15.80 -27.02 -1.40
CA LEU A 14 -15.02 -25.86 -0.94
C LEU A 14 -16.00 -24.75 -0.55
N ASN A 15 -16.62 -24.91 0.61
CA ASN A 15 -17.27 -23.81 1.29
C ASN A 15 -16.15 -22.90 1.80
N ILE A 16 -15.77 -21.91 0.98
CA ILE A 16 -14.94 -20.79 1.42
C ILE A 16 -15.79 -20.09 2.45
N ILE A 17 -15.54 -20.42 3.72
CA ILE A 17 -15.99 -19.62 4.83
C ILE A 17 -15.21 -18.32 4.62
N ASP A 18 -15.89 -17.26 4.16
CA ASP A 18 -15.42 -15.88 4.27
C ASP A 18 -15.30 -15.57 5.77
N GLU A 19 -14.31 -16.18 6.43
CA GLU A 19 -13.70 -15.53 7.57
C GLU A 19 -12.94 -14.36 6.95
N GLU A 20 -13.61 -13.21 6.92
CA GLU A 20 -12.94 -11.92 6.77
C GLU A 20 -11.83 -11.91 7.83
N GLU A 21 -10.63 -12.32 7.43
CA GLU A 21 -9.45 -12.27 8.28
C GLU A 21 -9.22 -10.77 8.50
N ASP A 22 -9.74 -10.27 9.62
CA ASP A 22 -9.65 -8.88 10.00
C ASP A 22 -8.19 -8.45 9.80
N PRO A 23 -7.90 -7.43 8.98
CA PRO A 23 -6.53 -7.04 8.72
C PRO A 23 -5.84 -6.81 10.06
N MET A 24 -4.73 -7.53 10.30
CA MET A 24 -4.04 -7.47 11.59
C MET A 24 -3.46 -6.06 11.78
N VAL A 25 -4.23 -5.22 12.47
CA VAL A 25 -3.82 -3.88 12.88
C VAL A 25 -3.20 -3.99 14.26
N VAL A 26 -1.88 -3.96 14.33
CA VAL A 26 -1.16 -3.98 15.60
C VAL A 26 -1.36 -2.64 16.31
N LEU A 27 -2.11 -2.67 17.42
CA LEU A 27 -2.27 -1.57 18.37
C LEU A 27 -1.26 -1.78 19.51
N GLY A 28 -0.10 -1.13 19.47
CA GLY A 28 0.90 -1.32 20.53
C GLY A 28 2.03 -0.28 20.54
N GLU A 29 2.25 0.29 21.73
CA GLU A 29 3.27 1.28 22.08
C GLU A 29 4.67 0.64 22.26
N ASN A 30 5.68 1.31 21.69
CA ASN A 30 7.11 1.43 22.04
C ASN A 30 7.90 0.24 22.63
N LYS A 31 8.93 -0.20 21.88
CA LYS A 31 10.37 -0.28 22.27
C LYS A 31 11.20 -1.09 21.26
N ALA A 32 11.93 -0.40 20.39
CA ALA A 32 13.22 -0.81 19.78
C ALA A 32 13.69 0.32 18.84
N ASP A 33 13.98 1.48 19.42
CA ASP A 33 14.38 2.68 18.70
C ASP A 33 15.84 2.52 18.25
N GLU A 34 16.07 2.23 16.97
CA GLU A 34 17.24 2.65 16.16
C GLU A 34 17.27 1.91 14.80
N GLU A 35 16.84 0.65 14.71
CA GLU A 35 16.78 -0.12 13.43
C GLU A 35 15.42 -0.07 12.73
N LEU A 36 14.47 0.66 13.31
CA LEU A 36 13.05 0.58 12.99
C LEU A 36 12.55 1.62 11.98
N HIS A 37 13.39 2.58 11.57
CA HIS A 37 13.01 3.57 10.56
C HIS A 37 13.00 3.01 9.13
N ASP A 38 13.78 1.95 8.87
CA ASP A 38 13.94 1.37 7.53
C ASP A 38 12.65 0.74 6.96
N LEU A 39 11.68 0.46 7.84
CA LEU A 39 10.35 -0.08 7.50
C LEU A 39 9.22 0.93 7.69
N CYS A 40 9.53 2.22 7.72
CA CYS A 40 8.54 3.27 7.92
C CYS A 40 8.31 4.13 6.67
N LEU A 41 7.04 4.49 6.46
CA LEU A 41 6.64 5.56 5.56
C LEU A 41 6.01 6.67 6.38
N VAL A 42 6.35 7.91 6.08
CA VAL A 42 5.53 9.06 6.47
C VAL A 42 4.72 9.49 5.27
N GLY A 43 3.44 9.76 5.48
CA GLY A 43 2.54 10.21 4.43
C GLY A 43 1.60 11.32 4.85
N ARG A 44 1.00 11.96 3.85
CA ARG A 44 0.01 13.03 4.01
C ARG A 44 -1.01 12.95 2.89
N VAL A 45 -2.29 13.07 3.25
CA VAL A 45 -3.38 13.22 2.26
C VAL A 45 -3.38 14.65 1.75
N LEU A 46 -3.33 14.84 0.44
CA LEU A 46 -3.38 16.15 -0.21
C LEU A 46 -4.81 16.70 -0.23
N THR A 47 -5.23 17.23 0.92
CA THR A 47 -6.52 17.88 1.10
C THR A 47 -6.45 18.96 2.19
N ASP A 48 -7.21 20.03 2.01
CA ASP A 48 -7.38 21.08 3.01
C ASP A 48 -8.41 20.69 4.08
N SER A 49 -9.30 19.74 3.75
CA SER A 49 -10.31 19.22 4.66
C SER A 49 -9.71 18.41 5.81
N VAL A 50 -10.50 18.21 6.86
CA VAL A 50 -10.19 17.27 7.93
C VAL A 50 -10.44 15.85 7.42
N VAL A 51 -9.47 14.97 7.62
CA VAL A 51 -9.56 13.55 7.23
C VAL A 51 -10.08 12.76 8.43
N ASN A 52 -11.06 11.87 8.19
CA ASN A 52 -11.45 10.89 9.21
C ASN A 52 -10.34 9.84 9.32
N PHE A 53 -9.44 10.02 10.29
CA PHE A 53 -8.29 9.15 10.49
C PHE A 53 -8.66 7.67 10.75
N PRO A 54 -9.64 7.34 11.62
CA PRO A 54 -10.11 5.97 11.77
C PRO A 54 -10.54 5.31 10.45
N SER A 55 -11.31 6.02 9.61
CA SER A 55 -11.71 5.50 8.30
C SER A 55 -10.52 5.30 7.37
N LEU A 56 -9.60 6.27 7.30
CA LEU A 56 -8.38 6.16 6.50
C LEU A 56 -7.54 4.95 6.91
N ARG A 57 -7.33 4.80 8.21
CA ARG A 57 -6.56 3.69 8.78
C ARG A 57 -7.15 2.35 8.38
N ASN A 58 -8.45 2.16 8.61
CA ASN A 58 -9.11 0.88 8.34
C ASN A 58 -9.10 0.57 6.84
N ILE A 59 -9.41 1.57 5.99
CA ILE A 59 -9.40 1.41 4.54
C ILE A 59 -8.01 1.05 4.02
N LEU A 60 -6.95 1.73 4.48
CA LEU A 60 -5.60 1.43 4.01
C LEU A 60 -5.08 0.08 4.53
N ALA A 61 -5.41 -0.29 5.77
CA ALA A 61 -5.05 -1.59 6.32
C ALA A 61 -5.72 -2.75 5.55
N ASP A 62 -7.02 -2.62 5.25
CA ASP A 62 -7.77 -3.60 4.46
C ASP A 62 -7.36 -3.59 2.97
N LEU A 63 -7.03 -2.43 2.41
CA LEU A 63 -6.60 -2.35 1.01
C LEU A 63 -5.21 -2.98 0.81
N TRP A 64 -4.28 -2.72 1.73
CA TRP A 64 -2.91 -3.20 1.59
C TRP A 64 -2.72 -4.63 2.03
N ARG A 65 -3.57 -5.17 2.93
CA ARG A 65 -3.50 -6.55 3.48
C ARG A 65 -2.08 -7.04 3.76
N PRO A 66 -1.27 -6.30 4.54
CA PRO A 66 0.11 -6.65 4.80
C PRO A 66 0.21 -8.00 5.51
N LEU A 67 1.13 -8.85 5.07
CA LEU A 67 1.33 -10.21 5.59
C LEU A 67 1.70 -10.21 7.08
N ARG A 68 2.47 -9.21 7.53
CA ARG A 68 2.86 -9.08 8.94
C ARG A 68 2.16 -7.94 9.67
N GLY A 69 1.08 -7.41 9.08
CA GLY A 69 0.37 -6.27 9.63
C GLY A 69 1.08 -4.93 9.34
N VAL A 70 0.38 -3.85 9.69
CA VAL A 70 0.90 -2.47 9.64
C VAL A 70 0.37 -1.70 10.84
N SER A 71 1.23 -0.91 11.47
CA SER A 71 0.81 0.09 12.46
C SER A 71 0.68 1.44 11.78
N ILE A 72 -0.48 2.07 11.92
CA ILE A 72 -0.80 3.35 11.30
C ILE A 72 -1.15 4.33 12.42
N THR A 73 -0.34 5.37 12.58
CA THR A 73 -0.50 6.37 13.63
C THR A 73 -0.59 7.77 13.05
N GLU A 74 -1.46 8.59 13.63
CA GLU A 74 -1.57 10.01 13.29
C GLU A 74 -0.44 10.77 14.00
N LEU A 75 0.23 11.64 13.27
CA LEU A 75 1.24 12.56 13.77
C LEU A 75 0.71 14.00 13.69
N GLU A 76 1.53 14.97 14.06
CA GLU A 76 1.19 16.38 13.93
C GLU A 76 1.07 16.81 12.45
N ASN A 77 0.40 17.95 12.22
CA ASN A 77 0.32 18.59 10.89
C ASN A 77 -0.27 17.70 9.78
N LYS A 78 -1.29 16.90 10.10
CA LYS A 78 -1.97 15.96 9.17
C LYS A 78 -1.03 14.91 8.56
N ARG A 79 0.07 14.59 9.26
CA ARG A 79 1.00 13.54 8.86
C ARG A 79 0.56 12.21 9.46
N ILE A 80 0.91 11.14 8.78
CA ILE A 80 0.54 9.78 9.15
C ILE A 80 1.81 8.94 9.05
N LEU A 81 2.13 8.21 10.10
CA LEU A 81 3.23 7.26 10.11
C LEU A 81 2.68 5.86 9.86
N PHE A 82 3.26 5.17 8.89
CA PHE A 82 3.00 3.78 8.57
C PHE A 82 4.25 2.99 8.93
N ARG A 83 4.13 2.09 9.90
CA ARG A 83 5.20 1.19 10.33
C ARG A 83 4.86 -0.23 9.88
N PHE A 84 5.67 -0.74 8.97
CA PHE A 84 5.57 -2.11 8.49
C PHE A 84 6.47 -3.04 9.32
N TYR A 85 6.12 -4.32 9.33
CA TYR A 85 6.89 -5.36 10.01
C TYR A 85 7.55 -6.34 9.02
N SER A 86 7.49 -6.02 7.72
CA SER A 86 8.05 -6.80 6.62
C SER A 86 8.50 -5.88 5.49
N GLU A 87 9.72 -6.09 4.98
CA GLU A 87 10.21 -5.41 3.78
C GLU A 87 9.35 -5.70 2.56
N ILE A 88 8.79 -6.92 2.47
CA ILE A 88 7.95 -7.34 1.35
C ILE A 88 6.65 -6.52 1.33
N ASP A 89 6.04 -6.31 2.51
CA ASP A 89 4.82 -5.52 2.63
C ASP A 89 5.08 -4.05 2.25
N LEU A 90 6.17 -3.47 2.78
CA LEU A 90 6.59 -2.11 2.45
C LEU A 90 6.82 -1.96 0.94
N LYS A 91 7.59 -2.89 0.34
CA LYS A 91 7.90 -2.86 -1.08
C LYS A 91 6.62 -2.95 -1.93
N ARG A 92 5.68 -3.83 -1.56
CA ARG A 92 4.40 -3.96 -2.27
C ARG A 92 3.59 -2.66 -2.22
N VAL A 93 3.58 -1.97 -1.08
CA VAL A 93 2.92 -0.66 -0.96
C VAL A 93 3.63 0.41 -1.80
N LEU A 94 4.96 0.44 -1.81
CA LEU A 94 5.73 1.38 -2.64
C LEU A 94 5.53 1.13 -4.14
N ASP A 95 5.59 -0.12 -4.58
CA ASP A 95 5.44 -0.50 -5.99
C ASP A 95 4.00 -0.25 -6.50
N GLY A 96 3.01 -0.25 -5.60
CA GLY A 96 1.61 0.03 -5.90
C GLY A 96 1.24 1.52 -5.98
N MET A 97 2.19 2.43 -5.80
CA MET A 97 1.92 3.87 -5.90
C MET A 97 1.46 4.30 -7.31
N PRO A 98 0.60 5.33 -7.40
CA PRO A 98 0.09 6.20 -6.34
C PRO A 98 -1.11 5.63 -5.56
N TRP A 99 -1.24 6.00 -4.27
CA TRP A 99 -2.43 5.67 -3.45
C TRP A 99 -3.33 6.87 -3.22
N PHE A 100 -4.62 6.60 -3.06
CA PHE A 100 -5.64 7.63 -2.84
C PHE A 100 -6.51 7.28 -1.65
N PHE A 101 -6.99 8.31 -0.95
CA PHE A 101 -8.05 8.21 0.04
C PHE A 101 -9.14 9.24 -0.29
N ASN A 102 -10.39 8.78 -0.46
CA ASN A 102 -11.52 9.66 -0.81
C ASN A 102 -11.24 10.59 -2.01
N ARG A 103 -10.62 10.06 -3.08
CA ARG A 103 -10.19 10.80 -4.29
C ARG A 103 -9.08 11.84 -4.07
N HIS A 104 -8.47 11.89 -2.89
CA HIS A 104 -7.30 12.71 -2.61
C HIS A 104 -6.04 11.85 -2.64
N LEU A 105 -5.00 12.34 -3.33
CA LEU A 105 -3.71 11.68 -3.40
C LEU A 105 -3.07 11.61 -2.00
N ILE A 106 -2.46 10.48 -1.68
CA ILE A 106 -1.59 10.35 -0.51
C ILE A 106 -0.14 10.44 -1.00
N VAL A 107 0.58 11.43 -0.50
CA VAL A 107 2.03 11.56 -0.74
C VAL A 107 2.75 10.79 0.36
N PHE A 108 3.77 10.03 -0.02
CA PHE A 108 4.59 9.25 0.90
C PHE A 108 6.07 9.59 0.75
N HIS A 109 6.81 9.39 1.84
CA HIS A 109 8.26 9.36 1.88
C HIS A 109 8.69 8.17 2.73
N LYS A 110 9.63 7.37 2.22
CA LYS A 110 10.24 6.29 3.00
C LYS A 110 11.30 6.90 3.91
N LEU A 111 11.11 6.74 5.22
CA LEU A 111 12.10 7.22 6.18
C LEU A 111 13.40 6.43 6.03
N ALA A 112 14.52 7.13 6.18
CA ALA A 112 15.85 6.55 6.21
C ALA A 112 16.62 7.04 7.44
N GLY A 113 17.33 6.14 8.12
CA GLY A 113 18.16 6.49 9.27
C GLY A 113 17.37 7.17 10.38
N ASP A 114 17.80 8.36 10.79
CA ASP A 114 17.26 9.15 11.91
C ASP A 114 16.35 10.31 11.45
N GLU A 115 15.81 10.25 10.23
CA GLU A 115 14.89 11.26 9.71
C GLU A 115 13.67 11.48 10.62
N ASP A 116 13.45 12.74 11.04
CA ASP A 116 12.24 13.12 11.78
C ASP A 116 11.02 13.17 10.83
N PRO A 117 10.01 12.31 11.01
CA PRO A 117 8.80 12.27 10.19
C PRO A 117 8.08 13.62 10.07
N ASN A 118 8.18 14.48 11.09
CA ASN A 118 7.48 15.78 11.12
C ASN A 118 8.17 16.83 10.25
N SER A 119 9.47 16.68 10.00
CA SER A 119 10.30 17.62 9.24
C SER A 119 10.30 17.35 7.72
N ILE A 120 9.94 16.14 7.29
CA ILE A 120 10.05 15.72 5.89
C ILE A 120 9.08 16.49 4.96
N PRO A 121 9.56 17.11 3.87
CA PRO A 121 8.69 17.75 2.89
C PRO A 121 7.94 16.73 2.01
N LEU A 122 6.61 16.71 2.12
CA LEU A 122 5.73 15.81 1.36
C LEU A 122 5.08 16.54 0.18
N TRP A 123 5.88 16.96 -0.81
CA TRP A 123 5.41 17.75 -1.96
C TRP A 123 5.48 17.01 -3.29
N HIS A 124 6.18 15.88 -3.35
CA HIS A 124 6.43 15.14 -4.58
C HIS A 124 5.79 13.76 -4.51
N ALA A 125 5.19 13.32 -5.61
CA ALA A 125 4.72 11.95 -5.76
C ALA A 125 5.09 11.44 -7.16
N ALA A 126 5.52 10.18 -7.23
CA ALA A 126 5.74 9.48 -8.48
C ALA A 126 4.43 8.82 -8.93
N PHE A 127 4.15 8.87 -10.23
CA PHE A 127 3.01 8.20 -10.83
C PHE A 127 3.36 7.70 -12.22
N TRP A 128 2.74 6.60 -12.62
CA TRP A 128 2.84 6.07 -13.98
C TRP A 128 2.05 6.95 -14.93
N VAL A 129 2.71 7.41 -16.00
CA VAL A 129 2.08 8.14 -17.09
C VAL A 129 2.09 7.30 -18.36
N GLN A 130 0.93 7.18 -18.99
CA GLN A 130 0.82 6.59 -20.32
C GLN A 130 0.90 7.71 -21.35
N VAL A 131 1.92 7.68 -22.20
CA VAL A 131 2.07 8.64 -23.29
C VAL A 131 1.38 8.10 -24.53
N HIS A 132 0.44 8.86 -25.08
CA HIS A 132 -0.27 8.52 -26.32
C HIS A 132 0.27 9.33 -27.50
N ASN A 133 0.08 8.81 -28.72
CA ASN A 133 0.43 9.49 -29.98
C ASN A 133 1.92 9.86 -30.13
N LEU A 134 2.83 9.01 -29.65
CA LEU A 134 4.26 9.19 -29.89
C LEU A 134 4.56 9.17 -31.41
N PRO A 135 5.37 10.12 -31.93
CA PRO A 135 5.78 10.11 -33.34
C PRO A 135 6.45 8.79 -33.71
N LYS A 136 6.13 8.28 -34.91
CA LYS A 136 6.76 7.05 -35.43
C LYS A 136 8.28 7.26 -35.50
N GLY A 137 9.03 6.46 -34.76
CA GLY A 137 10.50 6.52 -34.68
C GLY A 137 11.07 6.78 -33.28
N VAL A 138 10.23 7.09 -32.29
CA VAL A 138 10.66 7.15 -30.88
C VAL A 138 10.43 5.79 -30.22
N THR A 139 11.45 4.95 -30.20
CA THR A 139 11.46 3.72 -29.41
C THR A 139 12.42 3.89 -28.23
N SER A 140 11.90 3.83 -27.00
CA SER A 140 12.75 3.55 -25.85
C SER A 140 13.20 2.09 -25.91
N GLU A 141 14.50 1.86 -25.74
CA GLU A 141 15.08 0.53 -25.66
C GLU A 141 14.51 -0.20 -24.42
N GLY A 142 13.54 -1.08 -24.61
CA GLY A 142 12.89 -1.84 -23.52
C GLY A 142 11.37 -1.96 -23.57
N THR A 143 10.68 -1.36 -24.55
CA THR A 143 9.21 -1.49 -24.65
C THR A 143 8.82 -2.74 -25.43
N ALA A 144 8.14 -3.70 -24.78
CA ALA A 144 7.48 -4.81 -25.48
C ALA A 144 6.37 -4.26 -26.38
N PRO A 145 6.14 -4.81 -27.59
CA PRO A 145 5.13 -4.32 -28.50
C PRO A 145 3.74 -4.45 -27.87
N ALA A 146 2.95 -3.38 -27.95
CA ALA A 146 1.54 -3.38 -27.56
C ALA A 146 0.76 -4.41 -28.39
N ARG A 147 -0.08 -5.20 -27.73
CA ARG A 147 -0.85 -6.32 -28.29
C ARG A 147 -2.15 -5.86 -28.91
#